data_AF-A0A934R2N9-F1
#
_entry.id   AF-A0A934R2N9-F1
#
_cell.length_a   1.000
_cell.length_b   1.000
_cell.length_c   1.000
_cell.angle_alpha   90.00
_cell.angle_beta   90.00
_cell.angle_gamma   90.00
#
_symmetry.space_group_name_H-M   'P 1'
#
loop_
_entity.id
_entity.type
_entity.pdbx_description
1 polymer ?
#
loop_
_entity_poly.entity_id
_entity_poly.type
_entity_poly.pdbx_seq_one_letter_code
_entity_poly.pdbx_strand_id
1 'polypeptide(L)'
;MDTIESGMIKSLIDPAKLATLKNRGSNSRILKITAILYTAKQAGKDPTAIVAGAIEKIGWSGTEKGKVTTAAILRNLDILEKLGSTTAEDIEAMRRGRSPKVRKGPYTGDILSVDHIIPRAIVPGLDNVIANLELMPLRLNQSKNDKMGDRQRDLLRKFEAAGLLADPGKLR
;
A
#
# COMPACT_ATOMS: atom_id res chain seq x y z
N MET A 1 -0.47 -10.14 -19.70
CA MET A 1 -0.23 -11.50 -19.17
C MET A 1 -1.15 -11.69 -17.98
N ASP A 2 -2.13 -12.57 -18.08
CA ASP A 2 -3.02 -12.87 -16.96
C ASP A 2 -2.31 -13.83 -16.00
N THR A 3 -2.01 -13.37 -14.79
CA THR A 3 -1.40 -14.22 -13.75
C THR A 3 -2.35 -14.40 -12.57
N ILE A 4 -2.21 -15.55 -11.90
CA ILE A 4 -2.91 -15.84 -10.64
C ILE A 4 -2.68 -14.71 -9.63
N GLU A 5 -1.44 -14.21 -9.53
CA GLU A 5 -1.06 -13.11 -8.65
C GLU A 5 -1.80 -11.81 -8.98
N SER A 6 -1.96 -11.49 -10.27
CA SER A 6 -2.72 -10.31 -10.72
C SER A 6 -4.18 -10.42 -10.26
N GLY A 7 -4.77 -11.61 -10.34
CA GLY A 7 -6.13 -11.88 -9.83
C GLY A 7 -6.24 -11.74 -8.31
N MET A 8 -5.25 -12.24 -7.58
CA MET A 8 -5.19 -12.09 -6.12
C MET A 8 -5.10 -10.61 -5.72
N ILE A 9 -4.20 -9.85 -6.35
CA ILE A 9 -4.01 -8.41 -6.07
C ILE A 9 -5.26 -7.62 -6.48
N LYS A 10 -5.87 -7.90 -7.63
CA LYS A 10 -7.16 -7.32 -8.05
C LYS A 10 -8.19 -7.39 -6.92
N SER A 11 -8.34 -8.55 -6.29
CA SER A 11 -9.30 -8.74 -5.19
C SER A 11 -9.00 -7.88 -3.95
N LEU A 12 -7.74 -7.49 -3.76
CA LEU A 12 -7.26 -6.67 -2.67
C LEU A 12 -7.37 -5.18 -2.96
N ILE A 13 -7.29 -4.75 -4.22
CA ILE A 13 -7.35 -3.33 -4.63
C ILE A 13 -8.67 -2.89 -5.26
N ASP A 14 -9.62 -3.82 -5.41
CA ASP A 14 -10.94 -3.56 -5.99
C ASP A 14 -11.65 -2.39 -5.27
N PRO A 15 -11.99 -1.29 -5.97
CA PRO A 15 -12.53 -0.09 -5.34
C PRO A 15 -13.85 -0.32 -4.57
N ALA A 16 -14.74 -1.16 -5.11
CA ALA A 16 -15.99 -1.49 -4.45
C ALA A 16 -15.75 -2.25 -3.14
N LYS A 17 -14.75 -3.15 -3.11
CA LYS A 17 -14.34 -3.84 -1.88
C LYS A 17 -13.63 -2.93 -0.89
N LEU A 18 -12.85 -1.94 -1.36
CA LEU A 18 -12.17 -0.99 -0.48
C LEU A 18 -13.18 -0.04 0.19
N ALA A 19 -14.24 0.35 -0.52
CA ALA A 19 -15.29 1.22 -0.02
C ALA A 19 -16.11 0.61 1.15
N THR A 20 -16.17 -0.72 1.25
CA THR A 20 -16.90 -1.41 2.34
C THR A 20 -16.06 -1.65 3.59
N LEU A 21 -14.77 -1.31 3.55
CA LEU A 21 -13.89 -1.52 4.69
C LEU A 21 -14.18 -0.54 5.81
N LYS A 22 -14.11 -1.05 7.04
CA LYS A 22 -14.03 -0.23 8.24
C LYS A 22 -12.69 0.53 8.29
N ASN A 23 -12.57 1.38 9.30
CA ASN A 23 -11.38 2.18 9.54
C ASN A 23 -10.09 1.35 9.49
N ARG A 24 -9.09 1.82 8.75
CA ARG A 24 -7.78 1.18 8.55
C ARG A 24 -7.84 -0.25 7.98
N GLY A 25 -8.97 -0.66 7.39
CA GLY A 25 -9.15 -2.03 6.89
C GLY A 25 -8.20 -2.40 5.74
N SER A 26 -7.75 -1.39 4.99
CA SER A 26 -6.78 -1.49 3.90
C SER A 26 -5.36 -1.86 4.36
N ASN A 27 -5.00 -1.66 5.65
CA ASN A 27 -3.67 -2.00 6.18
C ASN A 27 -3.35 -3.49 6.00
N SER A 28 -4.31 -4.37 6.28
CA SER A 28 -4.14 -5.81 6.07
C SER A 28 -3.94 -6.17 4.60
N ARG A 29 -4.51 -5.37 3.68
CA ARG A 29 -4.46 -5.61 2.24
C ARG A 29 -3.09 -5.24 1.67
N ILE A 30 -2.49 -4.11 2.07
CA ILE A 30 -1.16 -3.75 1.60
C ILE A 30 -0.09 -4.76 2.05
N LEU A 31 -0.21 -5.32 3.26
CA LEU A 31 0.65 -6.41 3.72
C LEU A 31 0.52 -7.64 2.82
N LYS A 32 -0.72 -8.07 2.54
CA LYS A 32 -0.99 -9.21 1.65
C LYS A 32 -0.47 -9.00 0.23
N ILE A 33 -0.71 -7.81 -0.36
CA ILE A 33 -0.21 -7.44 -1.69
C ILE A 33 1.32 -7.56 -1.73
N THR A 34 1.99 -6.99 -0.74
CA THR A 34 3.46 -6.97 -0.68
C THR A 34 4.01 -8.40 -0.55
N ALA A 35 3.38 -9.27 0.25
CA ALA A 35 3.77 -10.67 0.37
C ALA A 35 3.57 -11.47 -0.93
N ILE A 36 2.48 -11.22 -1.67
CA ILE A 36 2.23 -11.83 -2.99
C ILE A 36 3.34 -11.43 -3.95
N LEU A 37 3.65 -10.14 -4.05
CA LEU A 37 4.67 -9.64 -4.97
C LEU A 37 6.06 -10.14 -4.63
N TYR A 38 6.43 -10.15 -3.34
CA TYR A 38 7.71 -10.70 -2.93
C TYR A 38 7.82 -12.19 -3.29
N THR A 39 6.80 -12.99 -2.98
CA THR A 39 6.78 -14.42 -3.35
C THR A 39 6.92 -14.60 -4.86
N ALA A 40 6.19 -13.82 -5.66
CA ALA A 40 6.24 -13.90 -7.12
C ALA A 40 7.61 -13.51 -7.68
N LYS A 41 8.23 -12.47 -7.12
CA LYS A 41 9.59 -12.03 -7.47
C LYS A 41 10.62 -13.12 -7.18
N GLN A 42 10.52 -13.78 -6.02
CA GLN A 42 11.40 -14.90 -5.68
C GLN A 42 11.21 -16.11 -6.61
N ALA A 43 10.04 -16.24 -7.23
CA ALA A 43 9.76 -17.23 -8.27
C ALA A 43 10.14 -16.75 -9.70
N GLY A 44 10.88 -15.65 -9.83
CA GLY A 44 11.37 -15.12 -11.11
C GLY A 44 10.34 -14.33 -11.92
N LYS A 45 9.18 -13.97 -11.34
CA LYS A 45 8.15 -13.18 -12.03
C LYS A 45 8.40 -11.68 -11.84
N ASP A 46 8.05 -10.88 -12.84
CA ASP A 46 8.14 -9.42 -12.76
C ASP A 46 6.98 -8.81 -11.93
N PRO A 47 7.25 -8.18 -10.77
CA PRO A 47 6.24 -7.52 -9.97
C PRO A 47 5.52 -6.39 -10.72
N THR A 48 6.22 -5.69 -11.62
CA THR A 48 5.65 -4.56 -12.37
C THR A 48 4.55 -5.05 -13.31
N ALA A 49 4.83 -6.09 -14.10
CA ALA A 49 3.83 -6.73 -14.95
C ALA A 49 2.63 -7.29 -14.16
N ILE A 50 2.87 -7.86 -12.97
CA ILE A 50 1.79 -8.37 -12.10
C ILE A 50 0.88 -7.23 -11.62
N VAL A 51 1.45 -6.12 -11.15
CA VAL A 51 0.66 -4.98 -10.69
C VAL A 51 -0.08 -4.34 -11.86
N ALA A 52 0.56 -4.20 -13.03
CA ALA A 52 -0.09 -3.71 -14.24
C ALA A 52 -1.32 -4.55 -14.62
N GLY A 53 -1.19 -5.88 -14.58
CA GLY A 53 -2.32 -6.79 -14.81
C GLY A 53 -3.44 -6.63 -13.77
N ALA A 54 -3.12 -6.41 -12.50
CA ALA A 54 -4.14 -6.16 -11.47
C ALA A 54 -4.87 -4.81 -11.68
N ILE A 55 -4.14 -3.77 -12.09
CA ILE A 55 -4.65 -2.42 -12.37
C ILE A 55 -5.54 -2.42 -13.62
N GLU A 56 -5.17 -3.18 -14.65
CA GLU A 56 -5.99 -3.42 -15.84
C GLU A 56 -7.33 -4.08 -15.46
N LYS A 57 -7.31 -5.12 -14.62
CA LYS A 57 -8.52 -5.84 -14.20
C LYS A 57 -9.50 -5.04 -13.36
N ILE A 58 -9.08 -3.90 -12.77
CA ILE A 58 -9.99 -2.96 -12.09
C ILE A 58 -10.37 -1.76 -12.98
N GLY A 59 -10.00 -1.79 -14.27
CA GLY A 59 -10.32 -0.75 -15.24
C GLY A 59 -9.54 0.56 -15.03
N TRP A 60 -8.37 0.50 -14.39
CA TRP A 60 -7.56 1.70 -14.09
C TRP A 60 -6.32 1.82 -14.98
N SER A 61 -6.16 0.93 -15.96
CA SER A 61 -5.06 1.02 -16.95
C SER A 61 -5.08 2.37 -17.66
N GLY A 62 -3.91 2.98 -17.86
CA GLY A 62 -3.75 4.29 -18.51
C GLY A 62 -4.19 5.51 -17.68
N THR A 63 -4.81 5.32 -16.51
CA THR A 63 -5.31 6.43 -15.67
C THR A 63 -4.29 6.90 -14.64
N GLU A 64 -4.38 8.15 -14.19
CA GLU A 64 -3.52 8.70 -13.13
C GLU A 64 -3.68 7.94 -11.79
N LYS A 65 -4.91 7.57 -11.41
CA LYS A 65 -5.15 6.72 -10.22
C LYS A 65 -4.47 5.35 -10.34
N GLY A 66 -4.47 4.75 -11.54
CA GLY A 66 -3.74 3.52 -11.82
C GLY A 66 -2.23 3.69 -11.63
N LYS A 67 -1.66 4.78 -12.16
CA LYS A 67 -0.24 5.10 -12.04
C LYS A 67 0.20 5.28 -10.58
N VAL A 68 -0.47 6.15 -9.82
CA VAL A 68 -0.08 6.41 -8.42
C VAL A 68 -0.31 5.21 -7.50
N THR A 69 -1.33 4.38 -7.78
CA THR A 69 -1.57 3.13 -7.04
C THR A 69 -0.50 2.09 -7.35
N THR A 70 -0.09 1.97 -8.61
CA THR A 70 1.03 1.10 -9.03
C THR A 70 2.32 1.50 -8.32
N ALA A 71 2.67 2.79 -8.37
CA ALA A 71 3.85 3.32 -7.72
C ALA A 71 3.85 3.06 -6.20
N ALA A 72 2.69 3.19 -5.54
CA ALA A 72 2.57 2.90 -4.12
C ALA A 72 2.78 1.41 -3.79
N ILE A 73 2.19 0.50 -4.56
CA ILE A 73 2.37 -0.93 -4.35
C ILE A 73 3.84 -1.34 -4.51
N LEU A 74 4.50 -0.89 -5.59
CA LEU A 74 5.91 -1.21 -5.84
C LEU A 74 6.85 -0.58 -4.82
N ARG A 75 6.55 0.63 -4.34
CA ARG A 75 7.28 1.27 -3.23
C ARG A 75 7.22 0.42 -1.95
N ASN A 76 6.06 -0.16 -1.63
CA ASN A 76 5.94 -1.02 -0.45
C ASN A 76 6.76 -2.32 -0.59
N LEU A 77 6.87 -2.89 -1.79
CA LEU A 77 7.78 -4.01 -2.04
C LEU A 77 9.24 -3.60 -1.83
N ASP A 78 9.67 -2.47 -2.39
CA ASP A 78 11.03 -1.95 -2.21
C ASP A 78 11.36 -1.69 -0.72
N ILE A 79 10.43 -1.12 0.04
CA ILE A 79 10.59 -0.90 1.48
C ILE A 79 10.74 -2.23 2.24
N LEU A 80 9.91 -3.23 1.91
CA LEU A 80 10.00 -4.56 2.52
C LEU A 80 11.42 -5.15 2.37
N GLU A 81 11.96 -5.09 1.15
CA GLU A 81 13.28 -5.63 0.82
C GLU A 81 14.41 -4.87 1.53
N LYS A 82 14.32 -3.54 1.57
CA LYS A 82 15.29 -2.68 2.27
C LYS A 82 15.29 -2.92 3.79
N LEU A 83 14.12 -3.13 4.39
CA LEU A 83 13.97 -3.42 5.82
C LEU A 83 14.18 -4.89 6.18
N GLY A 84 14.33 -5.77 5.18
CA GLY A 84 14.69 -7.17 5.35
C GLY A 84 13.60 -8.04 5.98
N SER A 85 12.34 -7.59 6.00
CA SER A 85 11.20 -8.34 6.53
C SER A 85 10.74 -9.43 5.55
N THR A 86 11.67 -10.29 5.14
CA THR A 86 11.55 -11.15 3.97
C THR A 86 11.77 -12.63 4.28
N THR A 87 11.81 -13.03 5.56
CA THR A 87 11.89 -14.45 5.92
C THR A 87 10.58 -15.16 5.63
N ALA A 88 10.60 -16.49 5.57
CA ALA A 88 9.38 -17.28 5.38
C ALA A 88 8.29 -16.95 6.43
N GLU A 89 8.70 -16.74 7.68
CA GLU A 89 7.81 -16.34 8.78
C GLU A 89 7.19 -14.96 8.56
N ASP A 90 7.99 -13.99 8.09
CA ASP A 90 7.52 -12.63 7.81
C ASP A 90 6.48 -12.63 6.70
N ILE A 91 6.78 -13.34 5.60
CA ILE A 91 5.89 -13.46 4.45
C ILE A 91 4.60 -14.19 4.84
N GLU A 92 4.67 -15.23 5.66
CA GLU A 92 3.49 -15.93 6.16
C GLU A 92 2.64 -15.07 7.10
N ALA A 93 3.27 -14.25 7.95
CA ALA A 93 2.55 -13.27 8.76
C ALA A 93 1.78 -12.27 7.87
N MET A 94 2.45 -11.71 6.86
CA MET A 94 1.86 -10.74 5.94
C MET A 94 0.74 -11.31 5.07
N ARG A 95 0.82 -12.58 4.65
CA ARG A 95 -0.27 -13.28 3.96
C ARG A 95 -1.55 -13.35 4.81
N ARG A 96 -1.40 -13.40 6.14
CA ARG A 96 -2.52 -13.33 7.10
C ARG A 96 -2.89 -11.89 7.48
N GLY A 97 -2.26 -10.89 6.87
CA GLY A 97 -2.49 -9.47 7.17
C GLY A 97 -1.88 -9.01 8.49
N ARG A 98 -0.87 -9.74 9.02
CA ARG A 98 -0.17 -9.42 10.25
C ARG A 98 1.18 -8.77 9.96
N SER A 99 1.56 -7.80 10.77
CA SER A 99 2.83 -7.10 10.63
C SER A 99 4.03 -7.99 10.99
N PRO A 100 5.06 -8.07 10.13
CA PRO A 100 6.31 -8.78 10.42
C PRO A 100 7.28 -7.91 11.22
N LYS A 101 8.48 -8.42 11.47
CA LYS A 101 9.57 -7.67 12.13
C LYS A 101 10.51 -7.04 11.09
N VAL A 102 11.03 -5.86 11.38
CA VAL A 102 12.14 -5.24 10.66
C VAL A 102 13.43 -5.99 10.99
N ARG A 103 14.22 -6.36 9.99
CA ARG A 103 15.44 -7.18 10.16
C ARG A 103 16.73 -6.52 9.70
N LYS A 104 16.64 -5.39 8.99
CA LYS A 104 17.78 -4.64 8.49
C LYS A 104 17.68 -3.17 8.86
N GLY A 105 18.85 -2.55 9.02
CA GLY A 105 18.98 -1.12 9.28
C GLY A 105 18.77 -0.73 10.75
N PRO A 106 18.66 0.58 11.03
CA PRO A 106 18.68 1.13 12.39
C PRO A 106 17.44 0.78 13.22
N TYR A 107 16.38 0.26 12.59
CA TYR A 107 15.12 -0.14 13.24
C TYR A 107 14.99 -1.65 13.39
N THR A 108 16.09 -2.40 13.31
CA THR A 108 16.08 -3.86 13.46
C THR A 108 15.42 -4.28 14.79
N GLY A 109 14.52 -5.25 14.72
CA GLY A 109 13.72 -5.72 15.84
C GLY A 109 12.40 -4.97 16.06
N ASP A 110 12.17 -3.86 15.36
CA ASP A 110 10.90 -3.13 15.38
C ASP A 110 9.82 -3.85 14.55
N ILE A 111 8.56 -3.41 14.69
CA ILE A 111 7.42 -3.90 13.91
C ILE A 111 7.36 -3.15 12.57
N LEU A 112 7.18 -3.88 11.47
CA LEU A 112 6.87 -3.29 10.18
C LEU A 112 5.38 -2.92 10.13
N SER A 113 5.10 -1.64 10.36
CA SER A 113 3.75 -1.08 10.42
C SER A 113 3.30 -0.56 9.06
N VAL A 114 2.00 -0.28 8.94
CA VAL A 114 1.42 0.45 7.80
C VAL A 114 1.06 1.85 8.27
N ASP A 115 1.61 2.83 7.58
CA ASP A 115 1.37 4.25 7.77
C ASP A 115 0.45 4.83 6.70
N HIS A 116 -0.29 5.86 7.10
CA HIS A 116 -1.08 6.70 6.23
C HIS A 116 -0.27 7.95 5.90
N ILE A 117 0.19 8.08 4.65
CA ILE A 117 1.08 9.19 4.27
C ILE A 117 0.40 10.54 4.55
N ILE A 118 -0.84 10.68 4.11
CA ILE A 118 -1.75 11.76 4.51
C ILE A 118 -2.58 11.26 5.69
N PRO A 119 -2.51 11.93 6.86
CA PRO A 119 -3.20 11.50 8.06
C PRO A 119 -4.72 11.40 7.86
N ARG A 120 -5.29 10.29 8.35
CA ARG A 120 -6.75 10.09 8.35
C ARG A 120 -7.50 11.21 9.08
N ALA A 121 -6.89 11.77 10.13
CA ALA A 121 -7.49 12.86 10.91
C ALA A 121 -7.71 14.13 10.07
N ILE A 122 -6.97 14.29 8.97
CA ILE A 122 -7.05 15.43 8.06
C ILE A 122 -7.90 15.09 6.84
N VAL A 123 -7.68 13.91 6.23
CA VAL A 123 -8.43 13.48 5.05
C VAL A 123 -8.98 12.05 5.24
N PRO A 124 -10.15 11.89 5.91
CA PRO A 124 -10.71 10.57 6.18
C PRO A 124 -10.99 9.73 4.94
N GLY A 125 -11.28 10.37 3.80
CA GLY A 125 -11.54 9.70 2.52
C GLY A 125 -10.36 8.88 1.99
N LEU A 126 -9.14 9.12 2.50
CA LEU A 126 -7.93 8.38 2.11
C LEU A 126 -7.61 7.18 3.01
N ASP A 127 -8.42 6.89 4.03
CA ASP A 127 -8.13 5.83 5.01
C ASP A 127 -7.94 4.46 4.37
N ASN A 128 -8.75 4.15 3.35
CA ASN A 128 -8.74 2.87 2.65
C ASN A 128 -8.13 2.95 1.24
N VAL A 129 -7.49 4.08 0.89
CA VAL A 129 -6.86 4.28 -0.42
C VAL A 129 -5.44 3.70 -0.42
N ILE A 130 -5.23 2.66 -1.23
CA ILE A 130 -3.94 1.93 -1.33
C ILE A 130 -2.76 2.87 -1.65
N ALA A 131 -3.00 3.88 -2.50
CA ALA A 131 -1.97 4.85 -2.86
C ALA A 131 -1.44 5.67 -1.65
N ASN A 132 -2.26 5.82 -0.61
CA ASN A 132 -1.94 6.56 0.61
C ASN A 132 -1.22 5.71 1.68
N LEU A 133 -0.94 4.43 1.40
CA LEU A 133 -0.33 3.53 2.37
C LEU A 133 1.16 3.31 2.11
N GLU A 134 1.94 3.30 3.18
CA GLU A 134 3.38 3.08 3.15
C GLU A 134 3.82 2.20 4.32
N LEU A 135 4.66 1.19 4.06
CA LEU A 135 5.29 0.38 5.09
C LEU A 135 6.37 1.22 5.75
N MET A 136 6.48 1.10 7.07
CA MET A 136 7.57 1.73 7.81
C MET A 136 7.73 1.13 9.21
N PRO A 137 8.90 1.29 9.86
CA PRO A 137 9.09 0.89 11.25
C PRO A 137 8.10 1.60 12.18
N LEU A 138 7.50 0.85 13.11
CA LEU A 138 6.45 1.35 14.00
C LEU A 138 6.91 2.52 14.85
N ARG A 139 8.13 2.52 15.38
CA ARG A 139 8.65 3.63 16.19
C ARG A 139 8.73 4.92 15.37
N LEU A 140 9.08 4.82 14.10
CA LEU A 140 9.11 5.96 13.18
C LEU A 140 7.68 6.40 12.80
N ASN A 141 6.74 5.47 12.68
CA ASN A 141 5.33 5.78 12.46
C ASN A 141 4.74 6.52 13.66
N GLN A 142 5.04 6.08 14.88
CA GLN A 142 4.57 6.73 16.11
C GLN A 142 5.17 8.14 16.31
N SER A 143 6.41 8.37 15.89
CA SER A 143 7.01 9.71 15.95
C SER A 143 6.48 10.64 14.86
N LYS A 144 5.98 10.06 13.75
CA LYS A 144 5.29 10.75 12.67
C LYS A 144 3.88 11.14 13.14
N ASN A 145 3.81 12.29 13.81
CA ASN A 145 2.54 12.93 14.19
C ASN A 145 1.66 13.26 12.97
N ASP A 146 0.44 13.74 13.20
CA ASP A 146 -0.54 14.16 12.17
C ASP A 146 -0.17 15.45 11.40
N LYS A 147 1.13 15.77 11.25
CA LYS A 147 1.57 17.01 10.59
C LYS A 147 1.64 16.82 9.06
N MET A 148 1.06 17.79 8.33
CA MET A 148 1.16 17.88 6.87
C MET A 148 2.39 18.68 6.46
N GLY A 149 3.47 17.98 6.08
CA GLY A 149 4.62 18.57 5.38
C GLY A 149 4.36 18.73 3.87
N ASP A 150 5.33 19.29 3.17
CA ASP A 150 5.21 19.58 1.73
C ASP A 150 4.97 18.31 0.90
N ARG A 151 5.65 17.20 1.24
CA ARG A 151 5.42 15.89 0.60
C ARG A 151 3.95 15.46 0.71
N GLN A 152 3.34 15.59 1.89
CA GLN A 152 1.95 15.19 2.10
C GLN A 152 0.98 16.09 1.32
N ARG A 153 1.24 17.41 1.28
CA ARG A 153 0.43 18.36 0.51
C ARG A 153 0.52 18.10 -0.99
N ASP A 154 1.71 17.77 -1.49
CA ASP A 154 1.92 17.41 -2.90
C ASP A 154 1.20 16.12 -3.27
N LEU A 155 1.27 15.11 -2.39
CA LEU A 155 0.56 13.85 -2.61
C LEU A 155 -0.96 14.05 -2.55
N LEU A 156 -1.47 14.92 -1.68
CA LEU A 156 -2.90 15.22 -1.60
C LEU A 156 -3.38 15.79 -2.93
N ARG A 157 -2.69 16.82 -3.46
CA ARG A 157 -3.01 17.41 -4.77
C ARG A 157 -2.96 16.38 -5.90
N LYS A 158 -1.99 15.48 -5.87
CA LYS A 158 -1.89 14.38 -6.85
C LYS A 158 -3.05 13.38 -6.73
N PHE A 159 -3.46 13.04 -5.52
CA PHE A 159 -4.57 12.11 -5.29
C PHE A 159 -5.92 12.74 -5.68
N GLU A 160 -6.11 14.03 -5.41
CA GLU A 160 -7.25 14.82 -5.89
C GLU A 160 -7.31 14.80 -7.42
N ALA A 161 -6.23 15.20 -8.10
CA ALA A 161 -6.16 15.22 -9.55
C ALA A 161 -6.36 13.83 -10.19
N ALA A 162 -5.95 12.76 -9.49
CA ALA A 162 -6.14 11.38 -9.92
C ALA A 162 -7.58 10.86 -9.68
N GLY A 163 -8.43 11.59 -8.96
CA GLY A 163 -9.78 11.16 -8.60
C GLY A 163 -9.80 10.02 -7.57
N LEU A 164 -8.82 10.00 -6.65
CA LEU A 164 -8.74 9.01 -5.57
C LEU A 164 -9.52 9.38 -4.31
N LEU A 165 -10.00 10.62 -4.21
CA LEU A 165 -10.93 11.01 -3.16
C LEU A 165 -12.34 10.68 -3.60
N ALA A 166 -13.03 9.87 -2.80
CA ALA A 166 -14.47 9.74 -2.91
C ALA A 166 -15.09 11.06 -2.42
N ASP A 167 -15.44 11.91 -3.39
CA ASP A 167 -16.18 13.16 -3.23
C ASP A 167 -15.42 14.33 -2.55
N PRO A 168 -15.05 15.39 -3.29
CA PRO A 168 -14.40 16.60 -2.72
C PRO A 168 -15.28 17.37 -1.72
N GLY A 169 -16.55 16.99 -1.52
CA GLY A 169 -17.51 17.67 -0.63
C GLY A 169 -17.30 17.54 0.88
N LYS A 170 -16.16 17.01 1.37
CA LYS A 170 -15.89 16.87 2.83
C LYS A 170 -14.52 17.40 3.29
N LEU A 171 -14.02 18.46 2.65
CA LEU A 171 -13.13 19.40 3.32
C LEU A 171 -14.02 20.48 3.97
N ARG A 172 -14.50 20.22 5.19
CA ARG A 172 -15.07 21.26 6.06
C ARG A 172 -14.07 21.59 7.14
#